data_AF-A0A9X2I3B3-F1
#
_entry.id   AF-A0A9X2I3B3-F1
#
_cell.length_a   1.000
_cell.length_b   1.000
_cell.length_c   1.000
_cell.angle_alpha   90.00
_cell.angle_beta   90.00
_cell.angle_gamma   90.00
#
_symmetry.space_group_name_H-M   'P 1'
#
loop_
_entity.id
_entity.type
_entity.pdbx_description
1 polymer ?
#
loop_
_entity_poly.entity_id
_entity_poly.type
_entity_poly.pdbx_seq_one_letter_code
_entity_poly.pdbx_strand_id
1 'polypeptide(L)'
;MSETKAHKILIRWGVSPSDQARMIPDRKPGSLDSSTMDETYGKKLEYIELINETLRMMFENPQNVDGFMQMKNFNAPFNGRRPIDLLLEGDVDAFERVWRSLHSVALGN
;
A
#
# COMPACT_ATOMS: atom_id res chain seq x y z
N MET A 1 -3.70 20.10 5.46
CA MET A 1 -2.69 19.19 4.89
C MET A 1 -3.16 18.82 3.49
N SER A 2 -2.32 18.92 2.46
CA SER A 2 -2.73 18.56 1.10
C SER A 2 -2.83 17.03 1.02
N GLU A 3 -3.99 16.51 0.62
CA GLU A 3 -4.23 15.07 0.47
C GLU A 3 -3.38 14.53 -0.69
N THR A 4 -2.40 13.67 -0.39
CA THR A 4 -1.50 13.11 -1.40
C THR A 4 -2.22 12.07 -2.27
N LYS A 5 -1.69 11.78 -3.47
CA LYS A 5 -2.26 10.78 -4.39
C LYS A 5 -2.42 9.41 -3.71
N ALA A 6 -1.46 9.00 -2.88
CA ALA A 6 -1.56 7.78 -2.06
C ALA A 6 -2.79 7.75 -1.12
N HIS A 7 -3.13 8.85 -0.45
CA HIS A 7 -4.32 8.89 0.42
C HIS A 7 -5.61 8.61 -0.36
N LYS A 8 -5.74 9.22 -1.55
CA LYS A 8 -6.89 8.98 -2.43
C LYS A 8 -6.97 7.53 -2.90
N ILE A 9 -5.82 6.88 -3.12
CA ILE A 9 -5.75 5.45 -3.46
C ILE A 9 -6.23 4.59 -2.28
N LEU A 10 -5.77 4.86 -1.06
CA LEU A 10 -6.21 4.13 0.13
C LEU A 10 -7.73 4.24 0.36
N ILE A 11 -8.30 5.43 0.13
CA ILE A 11 -9.76 5.64 0.18
C ILE A 11 -10.48 4.74 -0.84
N ARG A 12 -9.98 4.68 -2.08
CA ARG A 12 -10.56 3.84 -3.14
C ARG A 12 -10.44 2.34 -2.85
N TRP A 13 -9.36 1.93 -2.19
CA TRP A 13 -9.21 0.56 -1.67
C TRP A 13 -10.10 0.26 -0.47
N GLY A 14 -10.89 1.22 0.01
CA GLY A 14 -11.81 1.04 1.13
C GLY A 14 -11.10 0.96 2.49
N VAL A 15 -9.92 1.57 2.62
CA VAL A 15 -9.17 1.60 3.89
C VAL A 15 -9.79 2.64 4.83
N SER A 16 -10.09 2.24 6.07
CA SER A 16 -10.67 3.14 7.08
C SER A 16 -9.68 4.27 7.44
N PRO A 17 -10.12 5.47 7.83
CA PRO A 17 -9.20 6.55 8.22
C PRO A 17 -8.24 6.17 9.36
N SER A 18 -8.71 5.37 10.32
CA SER A 18 -7.88 4.85 11.41
C SER A 18 -6.77 3.94 10.91
N ASP A 19 -7.06 3.10 9.91
CA ASP A 19 -6.07 2.23 9.29
C ASP A 19 -5.13 2.98 8.36
N GLN A 20 -5.60 4.01 7.66
CA GLN A 20 -4.74 4.91 6.88
C GLN A 20 -3.69 5.56 7.79
N ALA A 21 -4.09 6.06 8.96
CA ALA A 21 -3.16 6.65 9.94
C ALA A 21 -2.16 5.63 10.53
N ARG A 22 -2.48 4.33 10.53
CA ARG A 22 -1.55 3.27 10.94
C ARG A 22 -0.54 2.94 9.85
N MET A 23 -0.99 2.92 8.59
CA MET A 23 -0.13 2.70 7.43
C MET A 23 0.84 3.87 7.23
N ILE A 24 0.28 5.08 7.19
CA ILE A 24 0.98 6.33 6.90
C ILE A 24 0.60 7.34 7.99
N PRO A 25 1.33 7.34 9.13
CA PRO A 25 1.03 8.27 10.21
C PRO A 25 1.31 9.71 9.79
N ASP A 26 0.42 10.61 10.21
CA ASP A 26 0.60 12.05 10.01
C ASP A 26 1.92 12.51 10.64
N ARG A 27 2.65 13.33 9.88
CA ARG A 27 3.92 13.92 10.33
C ARG A 27 3.67 14.74 11.59
N LYS A 28 4.29 14.36 12.71
CA LYS A 28 4.42 15.23 13.88
C LYS A 28 5.74 16.00 13.78
N PRO A 29 5.72 17.30 13.42
CA PRO A 29 6.94 18.10 13.41
C PRO A 29 7.53 18.15 14.82
N GLY A 30 8.81 17.82 14.96
CA GLY A 30 9.55 17.90 16.23
C GLY A 30 10.05 16.58 16.84
N SER A 31 9.86 15.43 16.17
CA SER A 31 10.49 14.17 16.60
C SER A 31 11.99 14.15 16.28
N LEU A 32 12.82 13.69 17.22
CA LEU A 32 14.29 13.59 17.07
C LEU A 32 14.70 12.62 15.94
N ASP A 33 13.83 11.68 15.56
CA ASP A 33 14.04 10.71 14.47
C ASP A 33 13.46 11.16 13.12
N SER A 34 13.28 12.48 12.93
CA SER A 34 12.51 13.03 11.81
C SER A 34 13.06 12.66 10.43
N SER A 35 14.38 12.54 10.24
CA SER A 35 14.96 12.23 8.92
C SER A 35 14.65 10.79 8.44
N THR A 36 14.88 9.78 9.27
CA THR A 36 14.56 8.38 8.92
C THR A 36 13.06 8.14 8.83
N MET A 37 12.28 8.81 9.68
CA MET A 37 10.82 8.78 9.61
C MET A 37 10.29 9.42 8.31
N ASP A 38 10.87 10.54 7.87
CA ASP A 38 10.50 11.22 6.63
C ASP A 38 10.85 10.34 5.40
N GLU A 39 12.00 9.65 5.41
CA GLU A 39 12.36 8.68 4.35
C GLU A 39 11.40 7.49 4.29
N THR A 40 11.09 6.92 5.45
CA THR A 40 10.16 5.78 5.60
C THR A 40 8.75 6.16 5.12
N TYR A 41 8.29 7.35 5.50
CA TYR A 41 7.02 7.91 5.08
C TYR A 41 6.95 8.10 3.56
N GLY A 42 7.99 8.70 2.95
CA GLY A 42 8.09 8.89 1.51
C GLY A 42 8.01 7.57 0.73
N LYS A 43 8.77 6.55 1.16
CA LYS A 43 8.76 5.23 0.52
C LYS A 43 7.39 4.54 0.57
N LYS A 44 6.69 4.64 1.70
CA LYS A 44 5.33 4.05 1.81
C LYS A 44 4.35 4.70 0.83
N LEU A 45 4.41 6.03 0.69
CA LEU A 45 3.58 6.75 -0.28
C LEU A 45 3.86 6.26 -1.71
N GLU A 46 5.14 6.15 -2.07
CA GLU A 46 5.57 5.65 -3.38
C GLU A 46 5.07 4.23 -3.65
N TYR A 47 5.23 3.30 -2.69
CA TYR A 47 4.77 1.94 -2.87
C TYR A 47 3.25 1.82 -3.04
N ILE A 48 2.45 2.65 -2.36
CA ILE A 48 0.99 2.64 -2.58
C ILE A 48 0.65 3.00 -4.03
N GLU A 49 1.33 4.00 -4.58
CA GLU A 49 1.15 4.40 -5.96
C GLU A 49 1.59 3.29 -6.93
N LEU A 50 2.77 2.70 -6.70
CA LEU A 50 3.30 1.60 -7.50
C LEU A 50 2.43 0.34 -7.44
N ILE A 51 1.86 0.01 -6.28
CA ILE A 51 0.90 -1.10 -6.14
C ILE A 51 -0.35 -0.81 -6.99
N ASN A 52 -0.93 0.38 -6.89
CA ASN A 52 -2.10 0.76 -7.70
C ASN A 52 -1.78 0.76 -9.21
N GLU A 53 -0.60 1.20 -9.61
CA GLU A 53 -0.15 1.14 -11.01
C GLU A 53 0.00 -0.31 -11.48
N THR A 54 0.57 -1.17 -10.66
CA THR A 54 0.70 -2.61 -10.96
C THR A 54 -0.68 -3.28 -11.08
N LEU A 55 -1.62 -2.96 -10.20
CA LEU A 55 -3.00 -3.47 -10.30
C LEU A 55 -3.68 -3.01 -11.60
N ARG A 56 -3.39 -1.81 -12.09
CA ARG A 56 -3.89 -1.32 -13.41
C ARG A 56 -3.24 -2.02 -14.60
N MET A 57 -2.03 -2.56 -14.45
CA MET A 57 -1.41 -3.42 -15.47
C MET A 57 -2.05 -4.81 -15.48
N MET A 58 -2.45 -5.32 -14.32
CA MET A 58 -3.03 -6.65 -14.16
C MET A 58 -4.53 -6.73 -14.49
N PHE A 59 -5.28 -5.65 -14.28
CA PHE A 59 -6.73 -5.65 -14.38
C PHE A 59 -7.26 -4.53 -15.27
N GLU A 60 -8.13 -4.89 -16.22
CA GLU A 60 -8.83 -3.93 -17.08
C GLU A 60 -10.09 -3.35 -16.39
N ASN A 61 -10.64 -4.04 -15.39
CA ASN A 61 -11.88 -3.63 -14.73
C ASN A 61 -11.60 -2.84 -13.43
N PRO A 62 -12.25 -1.66 -13.23
CA PRO A 62 -12.04 -0.83 -12.04
C PRO A 62 -12.36 -1.53 -10.73
N GLN A 63 -13.32 -2.47 -10.72
CA GLN A 63 -13.71 -3.21 -9.52
C GLN A 63 -12.53 -4.03 -8.97
N ASN A 64 -11.73 -4.66 -9.82
CA ASN A 64 -10.55 -5.41 -9.37
C ASN A 64 -9.39 -4.47 -9.04
N VAL A 65 -9.19 -3.39 -9.81
CA VAL A 65 -8.15 -2.39 -9.50
C VAL A 65 -8.33 -1.82 -8.09
N ASP A 66 -9.56 -1.51 -7.71
CA ASP A 66 -9.85 -0.90 -6.40
C ASP A 66 -10.16 -1.95 -5.32
N GLY A 67 -10.73 -3.10 -5.69
CA GLY A 67 -11.19 -4.13 -4.75
C GLY A 67 -10.15 -5.20 -4.38
N PHE A 68 -9.14 -5.45 -5.21
CA PHE A 68 -8.20 -6.57 -5.00
C PHE A 68 -7.49 -6.50 -3.64
N MET A 69 -7.13 -5.30 -3.18
CA MET A 69 -6.45 -5.11 -1.89
C MET A 69 -7.29 -5.58 -0.69
N GLN A 70 -8.61 -5.69 -0.84
CA GLN A 70 -9.55 -6.18 0.17
C GLN A 70 -9.88 -7.68 0.03
N MET A 71 -9.41 -8.33 -1.03
CA MET A 71 -9.70 -9.75 -1.27
C MET A 71 -8.66 -10.64 -0.59
N LYS A 72 -9.10 -11.77 -0.03
CA LYS A 72 -8.17 -12.79 0.48
C LYS A 72 -7.38 -13.35 -0.68
N ASN A 73 -6.06 -13.39 -0.53
CA ASN A 73 -5.16 -13.99 -1.50
C ASN A 73 -4.44 -15.17 -0.85
N PHE A 74 -4.56 -16.35 -1.46
CA PHE A 74 -3.97 -17.60 -0.95
C PHE A 74 -2.57 -17.87 -1.47
N ASN A 75 -2.09 -17.08 -2.44
CA ASN A 75 -0.73 -17.18 -2.94
C ASN A 75 0.25 -16.54 -1.94
N ALA A 76 1.49 -17.03 -1.91
CA ALA A 76 2.56 -16.35 -1.22
C ALA A 76 2.77 -14.95 -1.83
N PRO A 77 3.03 -13.90 -1.02
CA PRO A 77 3.29 -13.88 0.42
C PRO A 77 2.03 -13.71 1.31
N PHE A 78 0.83 -13.66 0.72
CA PHE A 78 -0.40 -13.29 1.42
C PHE A 78 -0.95 -14.43 2.29
N ASN A 79 -0.79 -15.69 1.88
CA ASN A 79 -1.08 -16.89 2.67
C ASN A 79 -2.48 -16.88 3.33
N GLY A 80 -3.51 -16.48 2.57
CA GLY A 80 -4.91 -16.41 3.02
C GLY A 80 -5.31 -15.08 3.66
N ARG A 81 -4.36 -14.15 3.84
CA ARG A 81 -4.62 -12.76 4.25
C ARG A 81 -4.95 -11.89 3.05
N ARG A 82 -5.51 -10.71 3.30
CA ARG A 82 -5.69 -9.70 2.27
C ARG A 82 -4.38 -8.93 2.09
N PRO A 83 -4.05 -8.43 0.89
CA PRO A 83 -2.91 -7.55 0.69
C PRO A 83 -2.88 -6.37 1.67
N ILE A 84 -4.06 -5.80 1.98
CA ILE A 84 -4.15 -4.68 2.93
C ILE A 84 -3.78 -5.06 4.37
N ASP A 85 -3.98 -6.32 4.76
CA ASP A 85 -3.62 -6.80 6.10
C ASP A 85 -2.09 -6.82 6.28
N LEU A 86 -1.32 -6.98 5.20
CA LEU A 86 0.14 -6.87 5.23
C LEU A 86 0.57 -5.40 5.34
N LEU A 87 -0.05 -4.49 4.59
CA LEU A 87 0.27 -3.06 4.68
C LEU A 87 -0.01 -2.49 6.09
N LEU A 88 -0.99 -3.06 6.80
CA LEU A 88 -1.33 -2.73 8.18
C LEU A 88 -0.27 -3.13 9.21
N GLU A 89 0.71 -3.96 8.85
CA GLU A 89 1.88 -4.24 9.70
C GLU A 89 2.73 -2.96 9.86
N GLY A 90 2.69 -2.06 8.87
CA GLY A 90 3.16 -0.69 9.00
C GLY A 90 4.67 -0.50 8.87
N ASP A 91 5.45 -1.52 8.52
CA ASP A 91 6.84 -1.40 8.10
C ASP A 91 6.94 -1.11 6.60
N VAL A 92 8.04 -0.52 6.13
CA VAL A 92 8.24 -0.27 4.68
C VAL A 92 8.40 -1.58 3.93
N ASP A 93 8.98 -2.59 4.56
CA ASP A 93 9.26 -3.89 3.96
C ASP A 93 7.97 -4.63 3.56
N ALA A 94 6.87 -4.51 4.32
CA ALA A 94 5.59 -5.07 3.89
C ALA A 94 5.06 -4.42 2.61
N PHE A 95 5.22 -3.09 2.46
CA PHE A 95 4.80 -2.37 1.25
C PHE A 95 5.60 -2.81 0.03
N GLU A 96 6.92 -2.87 0.18
CA GLU A 96 7.81 -3.39 -0.86
C GLU A 96 7.44 -4.83 -1.22
N ARG A 97 7.23 -5.70 -0.22
CA ARG A 97 6.94 -7.12 -0.43
C ARG A 97 5.63 -7.33 -1.20
N VAL A 98 4.57 -6.59 -0.85
CA VAL A 98 3.30 -6.64 -1.58
C VAL A 98 3.50 -6.17 -3.01
N TRP A 99 4.17 -5.03 -3.21
CA TRP A 99 4.47 -4.52 -4.56
C TRP A 99 5.26 -5.53 -5.40
N ARG A 100 6.37 -6.07 -4.89
CA ARG A 100 7.22 -7.03 -5.63
C ARG A 100 6.47 -8.30 -6.01
N SER A 101 5.61 -8.80 -5.12
CA SER A 101 4.78 -9.97 -5.42
C SER A 101 3.83 -9.70 -6.59
N LEU A 102 3.10 -8.58 -6.56
CA LEU A 102 2.19 -8.21 -7.64
C LEU A 102 2.94 -7.93 -8.94
N HIS A 103 4.06 -7.21 -8.83
CA HIS A 103 4.85 -6.82 -9.99
C HIS A 103 5.48 -8.03 -10.70
N SER A 104 5.94 -9.03 -9.95
CA SER A 104 6.42 -10.31 -10.51
C SER A 104 5.35 -10.98 -11.35
N VAL A 105 4.12 -11.06 -10.81
CA VAL A 105 2.98 -11.69 -11.53
C VAL A 105 2.61 -10.87 -12.76
N ALA A 106 2.60 -9.54 -12.66
CA ALA A 106 2.30 -8.66 -13.79
C ALA A 106 3.30 -8.80 -14.95
N LEU A 107 4.56 -9.13 -14.67
CA LEU A 107 5.61 -9.35 -15.67
C LEU A 107 5.71 -10.79 -16.18
N GLY A 108 4.86 -11.71 -15.70
CA GLY A 108 4.78 -13.08 -16.22
C GLY A 108 5.83 -14.06 -15.67
N ASN A 109 6.34 -13.82 -14.44
CA ASN A 109 7.20 -14.76 -13.71
C ASN A 109 6.43 -15.60 -12.70
#